data_AF-A0AAD6M040-F1
#
_entry.id   AF-A0AAD6M040-F1
#
_cell.length_a   1.000
_cell.length_b   1.000
_cell.length_c   1.000
_cell.angle_alpha   90.00
_cell.angle_beta   90.00
_cell.angle_gamma   90.00
#
_symmetry.space_group_name_H-M   'P 1'
#
loop_
_entity.id
_entity.type
_entity.pdbx_description
1 polymer ?
#
loop_
_entity_poly.entity_id
_entity_poly.type
_entity_poly.pdbx_seq_one_letter_code
_entity_poly.pdbx_strand_id
1 'polypeptide(L)' 'MRTTRQALYELVILPLWKPELFSHEKLLGPQKGVLLYGPPGTGKTILAKAIIREFGAVFINMRISNLMSKWFGDAQKLGI' A
#
# COMPACT_ATOMS: atom_id res chain seq x y z
N MET A 1 9.60 21.71 1.83
CA MET A 1 9.35 20.38 2.43
C MET A 1 8.14 19.77 1.76
N ARG A 2 8.24 18.59 1.11
CA ARG A 2 7.05 17.90 0.59
C ARG A 2 6.26 17.32 1.76
N THR A 3 4.95 17.53 1.79
CA THR A 3 4.09 16.92 2.81
C THR A 3 3.95 15.42 2.52
N THR A 4 3.80 14.59 3.56
CA THR A 4 3.66 13.13 3.40
C THR A 4 2.50 12.74 2.49
N ARG A 5 1.39 13.50 2.53
CA ARG A 5 0.24 13.32 1.65
C ARG A 5 0.60 13.50 0.18
N GLN A 6 1.35 14.55 -0.15
CA GLN A 6 1.74 14.85 -1.52
C GLN A 6 2.69 13.79 -2.07
N ALA A 7 3.64 13.33 -1.25
CA ALA A 7 4.50 12.21 -1.62
C ALA A 7 3.68 10.92 -1.86
N LEU A 8 2.70 10.61 -1.01
CA LEU A 8 1.85 9.43 -1.21
C LEU A 8 1.02 9.53 -2.50
N TYR A 9 0.52 10.72 -2.82
CA TYR A 9 -0.23 10.96 -4.05
C TYR A 9 0.63 10.71 -5.30
N GLU A 10 1.82 11.29 -5.36
CA GLU A 10 2.75 11.14 -6.48
C GLU A 10 3.22 9.68 -6.66
N LEU A 11 3.41 8.96 -5.56
CA LEU A 11 3.98 7.60 -5.57
C LEU A 11 2.93 6.49 -5.76
N VAL A 12 1.69 6.70 -5.30
CA VAL A 12 0.65 5.66 -5.30
C VAL A 12 -0.49 6.02 -6.24
N ILE A 13 -1.04 7.23 -6.13
CA ILE A 13 -2.26 7.59 -6.85
C ILE A 13 -1.97 7.96 -8.30
N LEU A 14 -0.94 8.77 -8.53
CA LEU A 14 -0.60 9.24 -9.88
C LEU A 14 -0.27 8.09 -10.85
N PRO A 15 0.49 7.04 -10.46
CA PRO A 15 0.73 5.89 -11.34
C PRO A 15 -0.52 5.03 -11.57
N LEU A 16 -1.43 4.95 -10.60
CA LEU A 16 -2.70 4.23 -10.75
C LEU A 16 -3.66 4.93 -11.73
N TRP A 17 -3.70 6.26 -11.71
CA TRP A 17 -4.61 7.06 -12.54
C TRP A 17 -4.05 7.39 -13.93
N LYS A 18 -2.73 7.58 -14.06
CA LYS A 18 -2.07 7.94 -15.31
C LYS A 18 -0.89 7.00 -15.62
N PRO A 19 -1.14 5.71 -15.86
CA PRO A 19 -0.07 4.75 -16.15
C PRO A 19 0.73 5.11 -17.42
N GLU A 20 0.12 5.83 -18.36
CA GLU A 20 0.76 6.30 -19.60
C GLU A 20 2.00 7.16 -19.35
N LEU A 21 1.99 7.98 -18.30
CA LEU A 21 3.12 8.83 -17.91
C LEU A 21 4.33 8.02 -17.44
N PHE A 22 4.10 6.79 -16.97
CA PHE A 22 5.14 5.90 -16.43
C PHE A 22 5.49 4.76 -17.40
N SER A 23 4.87 4.75 -18.58
CA SER A 23 5.07 3.71 -19.60
C SER A 23 6.15 4.06 -20.63
N HIS A 24 6.41 5.36 -20.87
CA HIS A 24 7.35 5.84 -21.88
C HIS A 24 8.76 6.12 -21.35
N GLU A 25 8.90 6.49 -20.09
CA GLU A 25 10.19 6.79 -19.44
C GLU A 25 10.85 5.51 -18.92
N LYS A 26 11.63 4.83 -19.79
CA LYS A 26 12.32 3.55 -19.51
C LYS A 26 13.30 3.57 -18.31
N LEU A 27 13.60 4.74 -17.72
CA LEU A 27 14.58 4.88 -16.64
C LEU A 27 13.98 4.75 -15.23
N LEU A 28 12.69 5.06 -15.05
CA LEU A 28 12.02 5.00 -13.74
C LEU A 28 10.59 4.47 -13.92
N GLY A 29 10.43 3.14 -13.83
CA GLY A 29 9.12 2.52 -13.78
C GLY A 29 8.31 2.92 -12.54
N PRO A 30 7.00 2.64 -12.49
CA PRO A 30 6.17 2.97 -11.34
C PRO A 30 6.74 2.35 -10.06
N GLN A 31 6.69 3.10 -8.95
CA GLN A 31 7.19 2.61 -7.68
C GLN A 31 6.41 1.36 -7.25
N LYS A 32 7.15 0.28 -6.93
CA LYS A 32 6.54 -1.02 -6.59
C LYS A 32 5.87 -1.03 -5.21
N GLY A 33 6.17 -0.05 -4.35
CA GLY A 33 5.58 0.06 -3.02
C GLY A 33 6.09 1.27 -2.24
N VAL A 34 5.34 1.66 -1.22
CA VAL A 34 5.66 2.78 -0.32
C VAL A 34 5.67 2.29 1.12
N LEU A 35 6.70 2.65 1.87
CA LEU A 35 6.81 2.35 3.31
C LEU A 35 6.54 3.61 4.14
N LEU A 36 5.50 3.55 4.97
CA LEU A 36 5.23 4.57 5.98
C LEU A 36 5.87 4.18 7.31
N TYR A 37 6.97 4.85 7.68
CA TYR A 37 7.70 4.57 8.93
C TYR A 37 7.61 5.72 9.94
N GLY A 38 7.85 5.42 11.22
CA GLY A 38 7.97 6.38 12.33
C GLY A 38 7.24 5.94 13.61
N PRO A 39 7.22 6.77 14.66
CA PRO A 39 6.68 6.41 15.97
C PRO A 39 5.22 5.92 15.94
N PRO A 40 4.83 5.03 16.87
CA PRO A 40 3.44 4.61 17.01
C PRO A 40 2.54 5.82 17.32
N GLY A 41 1.27 5.76 16.90
CA GLY A 41 0.31 6.84 17.14
C GLY A 41 0.37 8.01 16.14
N THR A 42 1.34 8.05 15.22
CA THR A 42 1.46 9.13 14.21
C THR A 42 0.46 9.04 13.04
N GLY A 43 -0.58 8.21 13.15
CA GLY A 43 -1.69 8.18 12.18
C GLY A 43 -1.39 7.58 10.81
N LYS A 44 -0.28 6.86 10.61
CA LYS A 44 0.15 6.29 9.31
C LYS A 44 -0.95 5.48 8.62
N THR A 45 -1.61 4.59 9.36
CA THR A 45 -2.71 3.76 8.83
C THR A 45 -3.95 4.58 8.53
N ILE A 46 -4.23 5.61 9.34
CA ILE A 46 -5.38 6.51 9.14
C ILE A 46 -5.15 7.35 7.88
N LEU A 47 -3.94 7.86 7.69
CA LEU A 47 -3.53 8.61 6.50
C LEU A 47 -3.70 7.78 5.22
N ALA A 48 -3.21 6.53 5.21
CA ALA A 48 -3.34 5.64 4.07
C ALA A 48 -4.82 5.37 3.72
N LYS A 49 -5.65 5.09 4.73
CA LYS A 49 -7.10 4.89 4.55
C LYS A 49 -7.80 6.14 4.03
N ALA A 50 -7.47 7.31 4.57
CA ALA A 50 -8.08 8.58 4.18
C ALA A 50 -7.83 8.89 2.70
N ILE A 51 -6.57 8.73 2.27
CA ILE A 51 -6.18 8.97 0.87
C ILE A 51 -6.87 7.97 -0.06
N ILE A 52 -6.87 6.68 0.27
CA ILE A 52 -7.50 5.66 -0.58
C ILE A 52 -9.02 5.90 -0.71
N ARG A 53 -9.68 6.28 0.38
CA ARG A 53 -11.09 6.66 0.38
C ARG A 53 -11.36 7.91 -0.46
N GLU A 54 -10.45 8.89 -0.42
CA GLU A 54 -10.55 10.12 -1.23
C GLU A 54 -10.44 9.83 -2.73
N PHE A 55 -9.59 8.88 -3.14
CA PHE A 55 -9.36 8.54 -4.55
C PHE A 55 -10.17 7.34 -5.06
N GLY A 56 -11.09 6.80 -4.26
CA GLY A 56 -11.96 5.69 -4.67
C GLY A 56 -11.23 4.36 -4.93
N ALA A 57 -10.04 4.16 -4.36
CA ALA A 57 -9.27 2.93 -4.52
C ALA A 57 -9.65 1.87 -3.47
N VAL A 58 -9.25 0.61 -3.70
CA VAL A 58 -9.47 -0.50 -2.75
C VAL A 58 -8.34 -0.54 -1.73
N PHE A 59 -8.67 -0.50 -0.43
CA PHE A 59 -7.70 -0.69 0.65
C PHE A 59 -7.72 -2.13 1.18
N ILE A 60 -6.61 -2.84 0.99
CA ILE A 60 -6.42 -4.18 1.56
C ILE A 60 -5.52 -4.07 2.78
N ASN A 61 -6.09 -4.29 3.97
CA ASN A 61 -5.32 -4.31 5.21
C ASN A 61 -4.84 -5.73 5.52
N MET A 62 -3.58 -6.05 5.20
CA MET A 62 -2.98 -7.35 5.48
C MET A 62 -1.96 -7.24 6.60
N ARG A 63 -2.14 -8.01 7.67
CA ARG A 63 -1.10 -8.24 8.70
C ARG A 63 -0.46 -9.59 8.42
N ILE A 64 0.85 -9.70 8.64
CA ILE A 64 1.58 -10.97 8.46
C ILE A 64 0.97 -12.09 9.32
N SER A 65 0.49 -11.77 10.53
CA SER A 65 -0.25 -12.70 11.39
C SER A 65 -1.48 -13.31 10.70
N ASN A 66 -2.18 -12.55 9.86
CA ASN A 66 -3.38 -12.99 9.17
C ASN A 66 -3.06 -13.90 7.98
N LEU A 67 -1.88 -13.73 7.37
CA LEU A 67 -1.39 -14.61 6.32
C LEU A 67 -1.00 -15.98 6.90
N MET A 68 -0.26 -15.95 8.02
CA MET A 68 0.19 -17.14 8.72
C MET A 68 -0.97 -17.92 9.32
N SER A 69 -1.98 -17.26 9.93
CA SER A 69 -3.13 -17.96 10.51
C SER A 69 -3.98 -18.69 9.47
N LYS A 70 -4.11 -18.13 8.25
CA LYS A 70 -4.84 -18.79 7.15
C LYS A 70 -4.09 -20.02 6.65
N TRP A 71 -2.77 -19.93 6.50
CA TRP A 71 -1.93 -21.04 6.03
C TRP A 71 -1.73 -22.14 7.08
N PHE A 72 -1.55 -21.79 8.36
CA PHE A 72 -1.48 -22.76 9.45
C PHE A 72 -2.84 -23.39 9.78
N GLY A 73 -3.93 -22.64 9.66
CA GLY A 73 -5.28 -23.15 9.89
C GLY A 73 -5.71 -24.22 8.88
N ASP A 74 -5.34 -24.04 7.60
CA ASP A 74 -5.55 -25.07 6.57
C ASP A 74 -4.58 -26.25 6.73
N ALA A 75 -3.33 -26.00 7.16
CA ALA A 75 -2.36 -27.06 7.47
C ALA A 75 -2.74 -27.90 8.70
N GLN A 76 -3.45 -27.35 9.69
CA GLN A 76 -3.97 -28.13 10.83
C GLN A 76 -5.22 -28.97 10.47
N LYS A 77 -5.91 -28.62 9.38
CA LYS A 77 -7.10 -29.34 8.89
C LYS A 77 -6.72 -30.49 7.95
N LEU A 78 -5.59 -30.36 7.26
CA LEU A 78 -4.89 -31.43 6.54
C LEU A 78 -3.93 -32.14 7.51
N GLY A 79 -4.48 -33.00 8.37
CA GLY A 79 -3.74 -33.69 9.42
C GLY A 79 -2.41 -34.29 8.96
N ILE A 80 -1.34 -33.81 9.60
CA ILE A 80 -0.34 -34.69 10.19
C ILE A 80 -0.88 -35.16 11.55
#